data_AF-A0A6M0C0P1-F1
#
_entry.id   AF-A0A6M0C0P1-F1
#
_cell.length_a   1.000
_cell.length_b   1.000
_cell.length_c   1.000
_cell.angle_alpha   90.00
_cell.angle_beta   90.00
_cell.angle_gamma   90.00
#
_symmetry.space_group_name_H-M   'P 1'
#
loop_
_entity.id
_entity.type
_entity.pdbx_description
1 polymer ?
#
loop_
_entity_poly.entity_id
_entity_poly.type
_entity_poly.pdbx_seq_one_letter_code
_entity_poly.pdbx_strand_id
1 'polypeptide(L)'
;MQSIHDIGIIHPLIIDQNGVLLAGGHRLLALQMLQNHHKARFFEWFPGGKVPVRKMPFTVESNPDWALDIEISENNVREDYTPDEVWAIAERLREAGYEDTPGKPKAGEKRLRPALMTITGKSERSIRRYLNNREKRTNETRPSDRVSESDKQLQKAIALLQKWETSHGQKRRETTLAKNLPNILKQLQEGLK
;
A
#
# COMPACT_ATOMS: atom_id res chain seq x y z
N MET A 1 18.09 -0.38 9.29
CA MET A 1 18.08 -0.94 10.66
C MET A 1 16.70 -0.92 11.30
N GLN A 2 16.02 0.23 11.33
CA GLN A 2 14.72 0.41 12.01
C GLN A 2 13.66 -0.65 11.63
N SER A 3 13.52 -0.95 10.34
CA SER A 3 12.50 -1.88 9.84
C SER A 3 12.60 -3.31 10.41
N ILE A 4 13.78 -3.94 10.41
CA ILE A 4 13.91 -5.35 10.86
C ILE A 4 13.69 -5.48 12.38
N HIS A 5 14.07 -4.47 13.16
CA HIS A 5 13.78 -4.42 14.59
C HIS A 5 12.28 -4.39 14.85
N ASP A 6 11.54 -3.60 14.07
CA ASP A 6 10.14 -3.31 14.32
C ASP A 6 9.17 -4.34 13.74
N ILE A 7 9.47 -4.94 12.57
CA ILE A 7 8.56 -5.86 11.85
C ILE A 7 9.20 -7.18 11.38
N GLY A 8 10.44 -7.47 11.81
CA GLY A 8 11.18 -8.65 11.38
C GLY A 8 11.65 -8.57 9.91
N ILE A 9 11.98 -9.72 9.32
CA ILE A 9 12.43 -9.77 7.93
C ILE A 9 11.22 -9.92 6.98
N ILE A 10 11.15 -9.06 5.96
CA ILE A 10 10.08 -9.12 4.96
C ILE A 10 10.41 -10.14 3.88
N HIS A 11 11.65 -10.10 3.37
CA HIS A 11 12.13 -11.03 2.34
C HIS A 11 13.18 -11.98 2.92
N PRO A 12 13.16 -13.28 2.59
CA PRO A 12 14.16 -14.23 3.09
C PRO A 12 15.54 -13.97 2.49
N LEU A 13 16.60 -14.35 3.20
CA LEU A 13 17.95 -14.37 2.64
C LEU A 13 18.02 -15.43 1.53
N ILE A 14 18.80 -15.18 0.48
CA ILE A 14 18.94 -16.15 -0.62
C ILE A 14 20.29 -16.83 -0.47
N ILE A 15 20.27 -18.17 -0.44
CA ILE A 15 21.45 -19.02 -0.32
C ILE A 15 21.49 -20.07 -1.43
N ASP A 16 22.67 -20.57 -1.74
CA ASP A 16 22.86 -21.68 -2.67
C ASP A 16 22.67 -23.05 -2.00
N GLN A 17 22.95 -24.15 -2.72
CA GLN A 17 22.84 -25.50 -2.16
C GLN A 17 23.77 -25.77 -0.96
N ASN A 18 24.93 -25.13 -0.93
CA ASN A 18 25.97 -25.26 0.10
C ASN A 18 25.74 -24.29 1.28
N GLY A 19 24.79 -23.37 1.17
CA GLY A 19 24.52 -22.35 2.18
C GLY A 19 25.34 -21.07 2.00
N VAL A 20 25.99 -20.90 0.86
CA VAL A 20 26.66 -19.65 0.49
C VAL A 20 25.61 -18.58 0.24
N LEU A 21 25.81 -17.38 0.80
CA LEU A 21 24.91 -16.25 0.60
C LEU A 21 25.00 -15.75 -0.85
N LEU A 22 23.87 -15.72 -1.53
CA LEU A 22 23.74 -15.18 -2.90
C LEU A 22 23.20 -13.76 -2.91
N ALA A 23 22.24 -13.43 -2.03
CA ALA A 23 21.65 -12.09 -1.96
C ALA A 23 21.07 -11.76 -0.59
N GLY A 24 20.89 -10.47 -0.30
CA GLY A 24 20.43 -9.98 1.00
C GLY A 24 21.54 -9.67 2.01
N GLY A 25 22.75 -9.31 1.57
CA GLY A 25 23.89 -8.99 2.44
C GLY A 25 23.58 -7.93 3.51
N HIS A 26 22.89 -6.84 3.13
CA HIS A 26 22.45 -5.82 4.10
C HIS A 26 21.46 -6.36 5.14
N ARG A 27 20.60 -7.31 4.75
CA ARG A 27 19.64 -7.95 5.67
C ARG A 27 20.37 -8.89 6.63
N LEU A 28 21.36 -9.64 6.15
CA LEU A 28 22.20 -10.49 7.00
C LEU A 28 22.94 -9.65 8.06
N LEU A 29 23.57 -8.53 7.67
CA LEU A 29 24.23 -7.62 8.60
C LEU A 29 23.25 -7.07 9.64
N ALA A 30 22.06 -6.65 9.22
CA ALA A 30 21.05 -6.14 10.14
C ALA A 30 20.55 -7.22 11.12
N LEU A 31 20.41 -8.47 10.68
CA LEU A 31 20.07 -9.60 11.55
C LEU A 31 21.18 -9.89 12.56
N GLN A 32 22.45 -9.89 12.13
CA GLN A 32 23.59 -10.07 13.02
C GLN A 32 23.64 -8.96 14.08
N MET A 33 23.40 -7.70 13.68
CA MET A 33 23.35 -6.58 14.60
C MET A 33 22.15 -6.68 15.55
N LEU A 34 20.96 -7.11 15.07
CA LEU A 34 19.80 -7.36 15.92
C LEU A 34 20.08 -8.47 16.94
N GLN A 35 20.70 -9.56 16.51
CA GLN A 35 21.09 -10.68 17.38
C GLN A 35 22.13 -10.26 18.43
N ASN A 36 23.08 -9.39 18.09
CA ASN A 36 24.14 -8.96 18.99
C ASN A 36 23.65 -7.90 20.00
N HIS A 37 22.88 -6.91 19.54
CA HIS A 37 22.50 -5.75 20.35
C HIS A 37 21.10 -5.87 20.97
N HIS A 38 20.20 -6.67 20.39
CA HIS A 38 18.79 -6.77 20.80
C HIS A 38 18.29 -8.24 20.80
N LYS A 39 18.98 -9.12 21.53
CA LYS A 39 18.68 -10.58 21.59
C LYS A 39 17.20 -10.92 21.82
N ALA A 40 16.55 -10.24 22.78
CA ALA A 40 15.15 -10.51 23.10
C ALA A 40 14.25 -10.28 21.87
N ARG A 41 14.44 -9.16 21.17
CA ARG A 41 13.70 -8.82 19.95
C ARG A 41 14.01 -9.77 18.80
N PHE A 42 15.26 -10.23 18.70
CA PHE A 42 15.64 -11.24 17.71
C PHE A 42 14.88 -12.56 17.94
N PHE A 43 14.83 -13.08 19.17
CA PHE A 43 14.14 -14.34 19.46
C PHE A 43 12.60 -14.24 19.41
N GLU A 44 12.05 -13.04 19.60
CA GLU A 44 10.64 -12.76 19.36
C GLU A 44 10.27 -12.97 17.88
N TRP A 45 11.07 -12.43 16.96
CA TRP A 45 10.84 -12.58 15.52
C TRP A 45 11.31 -13.92 14.94
N PHE A 46 12.36 -14.49 15.51
CA PHE A 46 13.01 -15.71 15.03
C PHE A 46 13.10 -16.75 16.16
N PRO A 47 11.97 -17.40 16.53
CA PRO A 47 11.96 -18.43 17.55
C PRO A 47 12.95 -19.55 17.22
N GLY A 48 13.74 -19.96 18.22
CA GLY A 48 14.79 -20.96 18.04
C GLY A 48 16.01 -20.47 17.25
N GLY A 49 16.14 -19.17 17.01
CA GLY A 49 17.28 -18.56 16.32
C GLY A 49 17.38 -18.89 14.83
N LYS A 50 16.26 -19.29 14.22
CA LYS A 50 16.19 -19.67 12.81
C LYS A 50 15.63 -18.52 11.98
N VAL A 51 16.39 -18.12 10.95
CA VAL A 51 16.00 -17.08 10.00
C VAL A 51 15.47 -17.73 8.71
N PRO A 52 14.40 -17.22 8.10
CA PRO A 52 13.91 -17.74 6.83
C PRO A 52 14.90 -17.49 5.69
N VAL A 53 15.17 -18.54 4.93
CA VAL A 53 16.05 -18.52 3.76
C VAL A 53 15.36 -19.14 2.55
N ARG A 54 15.67 -18.64 1.36
CA ARG A 54 15.32 -19.25 0.08
C ARG A 54 16.56 -19.96 -0.46
N LYS A 55 16.49 -21.28 -0.55
CA LYS A 55 17.58 -22.12 -1.05
C LYS A 55 17.45 -22.32 -2.56
N MET A 56 18.50 -22.00 -3.30
CA MET A 56 18.54 -22.19 -4.76
C MET A 56 18.99 -23.61 -5.12
N PRO A 57 18.48 -24.18 -6.23
CA PRO A 57 18.81 -25.54 -6.63
C PRO A 57 20.14 -25.64 -7.42
N PHE A 58 21.11 -24.79 -7.11
CA PHE A 58 22.46 -24.82 -7.70
C PHE A 58 23.51 -24.35 -6.68
N THR A 59 24.79 -24.50 -7.02
CA THR A 59 25.93 -24.00 -6.23
C THR A 59 26.64 -22.90 -7.01
N VAL A 60 27.21 -21.90 -6.31
CA VAL A 60 27.95 -20.81 -6.97
C VAL A 60 29.09 -21.36 -7.83
N GLU A 61 29.77 -22.41 -7.37
CA GLU A 61 30.87 -23.05 -8.08
C GLU A 61 30.41 -23.67 -9.40
N SER A 62 29.20 -24.23 -9.44
CA SER A 62 28.64 -24.83 -10.66
C SER A 62 28.10 -23.82 -11.66
N ASN A 63 27.54 -22.71 -11.18
CA ASN A 63 26.81 -21.72 -12.00
C ASN A 63 27.01 -20.31 -11.45
N PRO A 64 28.20 -19.69 -11.66
CA PRO A 64 28.51 -18.37 -11.14
C PRO A 64 27.65 -17.26 -11.79
N ASP A 65 27.31 -17.41 -13.07
CA ASP A 65 26.46 -16.44 -13.77
C ASP A 65 25.07 -16.35 -13.15
N TRP A 66 24.50 -17.48 -12.73
CA TRP A 66 23.20 -17.49 -12.05
C TRP A 66 23.26 -16.85 -10.66
N ALA A 67 24.38 -17.00 -9.95
CA ALA A 67 24.59 -16.31 -8.68
C ALA A 67 24.63 -14.79 -8.89
N LEU A 68 25.34 -14.34 -9.91
CA LEU A 68 25.42 -12.93 -10.28
C LEU A 68 24.05 -12.37 -10.69
N ASP A 69 23.28 -13.09 -11.51
CA ASP A 69 21.92 -12.69 -11.88
C ASP A 69 21.00 -12.56 -10.67
N ILE A 70 21.15 -13.42 -9.67
CA ILE A 70 20.39 -13.36 -8.42
C ILE A 70 20.78 -12.12 -7.59
N GLU A 71 22.07 -11.83 -7.47
CA GLU A 71 22.54 -10.63 -6.77
C GLU A 71 22.07 -9.36 -7.46
N ILE A 72 22.23 -9.29 -8.78
CA ILE A 72 21.82 -8.16 -9.62
C ILE A 72 20.30 -8.00 -9.56
N SER A 73 19.54 -9.09 -9.64
CA SER A 73 18.08 -9.02 -9.53
C SER A 73 17.66 -8.53 -8.16
N GLU A 74 18.24 -8.99 -7.04
CA GLU A 74 17.86 -8.43 -5.72
C GLU A 74 18.11 -6.92 -5.61
N ASN A 75 19.19 -6.41 -6.22
CA ASN A 75 19.52 -4.98 -6.21
C ASN A 75 18.68 -4.16 -7.21
N ASN A 76 18.45 -4.67 -8.42
CA ASN A 76 17.69 -3.98 -9.47
C ASN A 76 16.19 -4.08 -9.26
N VAL A 77 15.76 -5.13 -8.59
CA VAL A 77 14.43 -5.27 -8.03
C VAL A 77 14.42 -4.44 -6.72
N ARG A 78 14.46 -3.11 -6.87
CA ARG A 78 13.56 -2.26 -6.09
C ARG A 78 12.16 -2.75 -6.42
N GLU A 79 11.75 -3.83 -5.73
CA GLU A 79 10.56 -4.62 -6.04
C GLU A 79 9.41 -3.70 -6.37
N ASP A 80 8.74 -4.02 -7.47
CA ASP A 80 7.43 -3.47 -7.73
C ASP A 80 6.44 -4.08 -6.75
N TYR A 81 6.59 -3.68 -5.47
CA TYR A 81 5.74 -4.11 -4.37
C TYR A 81 4.30 -4.01 -4.83
N THR A 82 3.68 -5.18 -4.91
CA THR A 82 2.29 -5.32 -5.29
C THR A 82 1.42 -4.66 -4.21
N PRO A 83 0.20 -4.22 -4.55
CA PRO A 83 -0.70 -3.66 -3.55
C PRO A 83 -0.91 -4.59 -2.33
N ASP A 84 -0.89 -5.91 -2.54
CA ASP A 84 -1.09 -6.89 -1.47
C ASP A 84 0.13 -7.06 -0.57
N GLU A 85 1.35 -7.03 -1.12
CA GLU A 85 2.59 -7.03 -0.32
C GLU A 85 2.71 -5.75 0.51
N VAL A 86 2.40 -4.58 -0.08
CA VAL A 86 2.37 -3.31 0.67
C VAL A 86 1.40 -3.40 1.83
N TRP A 87 0.25 -4.05 1.65
CA TRP A 87 -0.73 -4.22 2.71
C TRP A 87 -0.29 -5.23 3.78
N ALA A 88 0.34 -6.34 3.40
CA ALA A 88 0.92 -7.29 4.35
C ALA A 88 1.99 -6.64 5.23
N ILE A 89 2.81 -5.75 4.66
CA ILE A 89 3.78 -4.95 5.42
C ILE A 89 3.04 -3.94 6.31
N ALA A 90 1.96 -3.33 5.82
CA ALA A 90 1.18 -2.37 6.59
C ALA A 90 0.53 -3.01 7.84
N GLU A 91 0.01 -4.22 7.74
CA GLU A 91 -0.54 -4.95 8.90
C GLU A 91 0.54 -5.24 9.94
N ARG A 92 1.72 -5.73 9.53
CA ARG A 92 2.84 -5.95 10.46
C ARG A 92 3.28 -4.66 11.14
N LEU A 93 3.27 -3.54 10.42
CA LEU A 93 3.57 -2.23 11.00
C LEU A 93 2.47 -1.81 12.00
N ARG A 94 1.19 -2.05 11.71
CA ARG A 94 0.09 -1.78 12.66
C ARG A 94 0.25 -2.61 13.94
N GLU A 95 0.57 -3.89 13.82
CA GLU A 95 0.89 -4.78 14.96
C GLU A 95 2.09 -4.28 15.77
N ALA A 96 3.10 -3.69 15.11
CA ALA A 96 4.24 -3.06 15.76
C ALA A 96 3.94 -1.66 16.36
N GLY A 97 2.68 -1.22 16.33
CA GLY A 97 2.20 0.04 16.92
C GLY A 97 2.33 1.26 16.03
N TYR A 98 2.38 1.09 14.70
CA TYR A 98 2.35 2.21 13.76
C TYR A 98 0.91 2.64 13.45
N GLU A 99 0.65 3.95 13.52
CA GLU A 99 -0.68 4.51 13.26
C GLU A 99 -0.78 5.18 11.88
N ASP A 100 -1.97 5.11 11.28
CA ASP A 100 -2.31 5.84 10.05
C ASP A 100 -3.01 7.18 10.36
N THR A 101 -2.31 8.06 11.07
CA THR A 101 -2.81 9.41 11.37
C THR A 101 -2.43 10.42 10.28
N PRO A 102 -3.33 11.33 9.90
CA PRO A 102 -3.02 12.38 8.93
C PRO A 102 -1.96 13.36 9.44
N GLY A 103 -1.20 13.95 8.51
CA GLY A 103 -0.23 15.02 8.78
C GLY A 103 1.24 14.59 8.76
N LYS A 104 2.13 15.51 9.17
CA LYS A 104 3.57 15.25 9.29
C LYS A 104 3.87 14.57 10.63
N PRO A 105 4.64 13.47 10.67
CA PRO A 105 5.09 12.86 11.92
C PRO A 105 5.83 13.87 12.80
N LYS A 106 5.47 13.91 14.09
CA LYS A 106 6.31 14.54 15.11
C LYS A 106 7.56 13.68 15.32
N ALA A 107 8.63 14.29 15.83
CA ALA A 107 9.87 13.56 16.11
C ALA A 107 9.60 12.39 17.06
N GLY A 108 9.98 11.18 16.66
CA GLY A 108 9.77 9.94 17.43
C GLY A 108 8.41 9.25 17.25
N GLU A 109 7.51 9.80 16.44
CA GLU A 109 6.18 9.22 16.21
C GLU A 109 6.24 8.10 15.14
N LYS A 110 5.73 6.90 15.48
CA LYS A 110 5.67 5.75 14.57
C LYS A 110 4.49 5.88 13.61
N ARG A 111 4.73 6.44 12.42
CA ARG A 111 3.69 6.61 11.39
C ARG A 111 3.77 5.59 10.28
N LEU A 112 2.60 5.04 9.94
CA LEU A 112 2.46 3.95 8.97
C LEU A 112 2.94 4.34 7.57
N ARG A 113 2.44 5.45 7.01
CA ARG A 113 2.76 5.84 5.63
C ARG A 113 4.24 6.19 5.42
N PRO A 114 4.89 7.01 6.27
CA PRO A 114 6.32 7.27 6.16
C PRO A 114 7.15 5.98 6.26
N ALA A 115 6.81 5.06 7.17
CA ALA A 115 7.51 3.78 7.28
C ALA A 115 7.36 2.92 6.02
N LEU A 116 6.15 2.84 5.47
CA LEU A 116 5.89 2.15 4.21
C LEU A 116 6.66 2.76 3.04
N MET A 117 6.79 4.09 2.96
CA MET A 117 7.60 4.75 1.93
C MET A 117 9.07 4.34 2.03
N THR A 118 9.62 4.33 3.25
CA THR A 118 11.01 3.93 3.46
C THR A 118 11.26 2.46 3.13
N ILE A 119 10.32 1.58 3.49
CA ILE A 119 10.46 0.14 3.27
C ILE A 119 10.24 -0.23 1.79
N THR A 120 9.20 0.32 1.18
CA THR A 120 8.76 -0.08 -0.17
C THR A 120 9.39 0.76 -1.29
N GLY A 121 9.97 1.92 -0.95
CA GLY A 121 10.44 2.90 -1.93
C GLY A 121 9.33 3.57 -2.75
N LYS A 122 8.05 3.27 -2.48
CA LYS A 122 6.90 3.81 -3.22
C LYS A 122 6.51 5.19 -2.68
N SER A 123 5.95 6.03 -3.56
CA SER A 123 5.48 7.37 -3.17
C SER A 123 4.28 7.31 -2.23
N GLU A 124 4.10 8.36 -1.42
CA GLU A 124 2.96 8.49 -0.50
C GLU A 124 1.61 8.32 -1.22
N ARG A 125 1.50 8.87 -2.44
CA ARG A 125 0.30 8.72 -3.28
C ARG A 125 -0.01 7.26 -3.61
N SER A 126 1.00 6.48 -3.97
CA SER A 126 0.84 5.06 -4.30
C SER A 126 0.43 4.24 -3.08
N ILE A 127 1.06 4.49 -1.93
CA ILE A 127 0.74 3.83 -0.66
C ILE A 127 -0.70 4.16 -0.25
N ARG A 128 -1.08 5.44 -0.24
CA ARG A 128 -2.45 5.86 0.07
C ARG A 128 -3.48 5.21 -0.86
N ARG A 129 -3.18 5.10 -2.14
CA ARG A 129 -4.04 4.40 -3.11
C ARG A 129 -4.21 2.93 -2.76
N TYR A 130 -3.12 2.22 -2.42
CA TYR A 130 -3.17 0.79 -2.11
C TYR A 130 -3.94 0.51 -0.82
N LEU A 131 -3.68 1.28 0.24
CA LEU A 131 -4.40 1.14 1.51
C LEU A 131 -5.92 1.39 1.32
N ASN A 132 -6.29 2.50 0.67
CA ASN A 132 -7.69 2.87 0.47
C ASN A 132 -8.45 1.91 -0.47
N ASN A 133 -7.79 1.37 -1.50
CA ASN A 133 -8.44 0.44 -2.45
C ASN A 133 -8.75 -0.91 -1.79
N ARG A 134 -7.89 -1.40 -0.90
CA ARG A 134 -8.15 -2.66 -0.19
C ARG A 134 -9.24 -2.48 0.86
N GLU A 135 -9.27 -1.36 1.59
CA GLU A 135 -10.36 -1.02 2.50
C GLU A 135 -11.73 -0.95 1.80
N LYS A 136 -11.77 -0.42 0.56
CA LYS A 136 -13.00 -0.46 -0.26
C LYS A 136 -13.41 -1.89 -0.61
N ARG A 137 -12.48 -2.74 -1.06
CA ARG A 137 -12.76 -4.15 -1.37
C ARG A 137 -13.27 -4.94 -0.16
N THR A 138 -12.72 -4.70 1.03
CA THR A 138 -13.16 -5.36 2.26
C THR A 138 -14.49 -4.84 2.79
N ASN A 139 -14.78 -3.54 2.59
CA ASN A 139 -16.03 -2.93 3.02
C ASN A 139 -17.20 -3.19 2.05
N GLU A 140 -16.92 -3.57 0.80
CA GLU A 140 -17.91 -3.96 -0.21
C GLU A 140 -18.59 -5.33 0.07
N THR A 141 -18.19 -6.05 1.13
CA THR A 141 -18.80 -7.33 1.55
C THR A 141 -19.96 -7.17 2.55
N ARG A 142 -20.51 -5.96 2.74
CA ARG A 142 -21.77 -5.75 3.50
C ARG A 142 -22.93 -5.41 2.56
N PRO A 143 -23.98 -6.24 2.46
CA PRO A 143 -25.07 -6.06 1.51
C PRO A 143 -26.17 -5.13 2.06
N SER A 144 -25.85 -3.90 2.50
CA SER A 144 -26.89 -2.95 2.95
C SER A 144 -26.95 -1.62 2.20
N ASP A 145 -25.88 -1.13 1.56
CA ASP A 145 -25.91 0.23 0.98
C ASP A 145 -25.23 0.31 -0.38
N ARG A 146 -25.69 -0.50 -1.34
CA ARG A 146 -25.36 -0.23 -2.75
C ARG A 146 -26.26 0.90 -3.24
N VAL A 147 -25.82 2.14 -3.02
CA VAL A 147 -26.17 3.24 -3.92
C VAL A 147 -25.77 2.76 -5.30
N SER A 148 -26.76 2.46 -6.15
CA SER A 148 -26.54 1.86 -7.45
C SER A 148 -25.60 2.76 -8.25
N GLU A 149 -24.82 2.21 -9.18
CA GLU A 149 -23.96 3.03 -10.03
C GLU A 149 -24.80 4.07 -10.82
N SER A 150 -26.07 3.75 -11.09
CA SER A 150 -27.08 4.68 -11.59
C SER A 150 -27.29 5.88 -10.68
N ASP A 151 -27.36 5.67 -9.36
CA ASP A 151 -27.67 6.69 -8.37
C ASP A 151 -26.47 7.63 -8.20
N LYS A 152 -25.25 7.10 -8.27
CA LYS A 152 -24.02 7.92 -8.30
C LYS A 152 -23.96 8.79 -9.56
N GLN A 153 -24.38 8.26 -10.70
CA GLN A 153 -24.47 9.03 -11.94
C GLN A 153 -25.55 10.13 -11.84
N LEU A 154 -26.70 9.82 -11.23
CA LEU A 154 -27.77 10.78 -11.01
C LEU A 154 -27.34 11.91 -10.06
N GLN A 155 -26.65 11.58 -8.96
CA GLN A 155 -26.10 12.57 -8.02
C GLN A 155 -25.08 13.50 -8.69
N LYS A 156 -24.21 12.97 -9.56
CA LYS A 156 -23.28 13.79 -10.35
C LYS A 156 -24.01 14.73 -11.32
N ALA A 157 -25.07 14.24 -11.97
CA ALA A 157 -25.87 15.07 -12.87
C ALA A 157 -26.55 16.23 -12.12
N ILE A 158 -27.13 15.97 -10.94
CA ILE A 158 -27.72 17.00 -10.08
C ILE A 158 -26.69 18.06 -9.69
N ALA A 159 -25.50 17.65 -9.24
CA ALA A 159 -24.44 18.58 -8.83
C ALA A 159 -23.96 19.47 -9.99
N LEU A 160 -23.86 18.93 -11.20
CA LEU A 160 -23.48 19.69 -12.40
C LEU A 160 -24.58 20.68 -12.82
N LEU A 161 -25.85 20.30 -12.71
CA LEU A 161 -26.99 21.15 -13.02
C LEU A 161 -27.15 22.30 -12.02
N GLN A 162 -26.95 22.05 -10.72
CA GLN A 162 -26.91 23.10 -9.69
C GLN A 162 -25.75 24.08 -9.91
N LYS A 163 -24.57 23.57 -10.29
CA LYS A 163 -23.45 24.43 -10.64
C LYS A 163 -23.77 25.29 -11.87
N TRP A 164 -24.43 24.72 -12.87
CA TRP A 164 -24.85 25.46 -14.06
C TRP A 164 -25.88 26.55 -13.75
N GLU A 165 -26.82 26.31 -12.83
CA GLU A 165 -27.78 27.32 -12.33
C GLU A 165 -27.07 28.59 -11.84
N THR A 166 -25.97 28.43 -11.11
CA THR A 166 -25.20 29.57 -10.59
C THR A 166 -24.34 30.30 -11.64
N SER A 167 -24.11 29.71 -12.81
CA SER A 167 -23.14 30.21 -13.81
C SER A 167 -23.71 30.50 -15.20
N HIS A 168 -25.00 30.28 -15.44
CA HIS A 168 -25.57 30.42 -16.79
C HIS A 168 -25.61 31.89 -17.26
N GLY A 169 -25.38 32.13 -18.54
CA GLY A 169 -25.47 33.46 -19.16
C GLY A 169 -26.89 33.74 -19.68
N GLN A 170 -27.26 35.01 -19.88
CA GLN A 170 -28.57 35.39 -20.42
C GLN A 170 -28.71 35.12 -21.94
N LYS A 171 -28.24 33.97 -22.45
CA LYS A 171 -28.47 33.61 -23.85
C LYS A 171 -29.89 33.10 -24.03
N ARG A 172 -30.54 33.49 -25.12
CA ARG A 172 -31.95 33.14 -25.43
C ARG A 172 -32.24 31.63 -25.50
N ARG A 173 -31.22 30.79 -25.66
CA ARG A 173 -31.31 29.31 -25.62
C ARG A 173 -31.21 28.75 -24.19
N GLU A 174 -30.55 29.48 -23.29
CA GLU A 174 -30.33 29.11 -21.89
C GLU A 174 -31.56 29.48 -21.03
N THR A 175 -32.33 30.49 -21.44
CA THR A 175 -33.53 30.95 -20.71
C THR A 175 -34.65 29.90 -20.65
N THR A 176 -34.86 29.10 -21.71
CA THR A 176 -35.87 28.04 -21.71
C THR A 176 -35.45 26.89 -20.79
N LEU A 177 -34.17 26.51 -20.82
CA LEU A 177 -33.63 25.46 -19.95
C LEU A 177 -33.61 25.91 -18.48
N ALA A 178 -33.22 27.15 -18.20
CA ALA A 178 -33.22 27.73 -16.86
C ALA A 178 -34.63 27.78 -16.24
N LYS A 179 -35.67 28.09 -17.04
CA LYS A 179 -37.06 28.04 -16.58
C LYS A 179 -37.51 26.64 -16.17
N ASN A 180 -37.02 25.60 -16.85
CA ASN A 180 -37.42 24.21 -16.61
C ASN A 180 -36.50 23.48 -15.61
N LEU A 181 -35.32 24.04 -15.32
CA LEU A 181 -34.30 23.45 -14.46
C LEU A 181 -34.80 23.05 -13.06
N PRO A 182 -35.59 23.87 -12.35
CA PRO A 182 -36.09 23.50 -11.02
C PRO A 182 -36.97 22.24 -11.06
N ASN A 183 -37.76 22.07 -12.13
CA ASN A 183 -38.63 20.91 -12.29
C ASN A 183 -37.81 19.64 -12.62
N ILE A 184 -36.78 19.77 -13.46
CA ILE A 184 -35.86 18.67 -13.79
C ILE A 184 -35.09 18.22 -12.53
N LEU A 185 -34.58 19.17 -11.74
CA LEU A 185 -33.88 18.85 -10.48
C LEU A 185 -34.81 18.13 -9.48
N LYS A 186 -36.07 18.56 -9.38
CA LYS A 186 -37.07 17.90 -8.54
C LYS A 186 -37.32 16.45 -8.98
N GLN A 187 -37.53 16.21 -10.28
CA GLN A 187 -37.75 14.86 -10.81
C GLN A 187 -36.54 13.93 -10.60
N LEU A 188 -35.32 14.45 -10.76
CA LEU A 188 -34.10 13.69 -10.50
C LEU A 188 -33.92 13.38 -9.01
N GLN A 189 -34.27 14.31 -8.12
CA GLN A 189 -34.21 14.08 -6.67
C GLN A 189 -35.30 13.08 -6.20
N GLU A 190 -36.47 13.08 -6.82
CA GLU A 190 -37.54 12.11 -6.56
C GLU A 190 -37.14 10.70 -7.01
N GLY A 191 -36.41 10.56 -8.12
CA GLY A 191 -35.88 9.27 -8.59
C GLY A 191 -34.72 8.70 -7.78
N LEU A 192 -34.19 9.44 -6.80
CA LEU A 192 -33.14 9.00 -5.86
C LEU A 192 -33.68 8.52 -4.51
N LYS A 193 -34.98 8.70 -4.26
CA LYS A 193 -35.67 8.24 -3.04
C LYS A 193 -36.27 6.86 -3.26
#